data_AF-A0A024T9A8-F1
#
_entry.id   AF-A0A024T9A8-F1
#
_cell.length_a   1.000
_cell.length_b   1.000
_cell.length_c   1.000
_cell.angle_alpha   90.00
_cell.angle_beta   90.00
_cell.angle_gamma   90.00
#
_symmetry.space_group_name_H-M   'P 1'
#
loop_
_entity.id
_entity.type
_entity.pdbx_description
1 polymer ?
#
loop_
_entity_poly.entity_id
_entity_poly.type
_entity_poly.pdbx_seq_one_letter_code
_entity_poly.pdbx_strand_id
1 'polypeptide(L)'
;MAFFQKELVLLLAMSMTRRQREIILALLAERVVERPLIPAVRFSIDAMTDANALLDYRFDVAGIKELGFVLGLSAVIVIETRNRVHRDEAMCIVLGRLTFPITIPLVRNLSHVINELYDRWGSLLYLNKKLLAQNMDRYCDAVTAKGAPLSNVFGFINGTKLQTCRISSTGTGENLQRQVYSGHNRIHCLNYQAVTAPDGICLHFWPR
;
A
#
# COMPACT_ATOMS: atom_id res chain seq x y z
N MET A 1 11.05 44.34 -4.70
CA MET A 1 9.83 43.99 -3.93
C MET A 1 9.01 43.06 -4.80
N ALA A 2 8.99 41.76 -4.52
CA ALA A 2 8.32 40.77 -5.37
C ALA A 2 6.91 40.51 -4.83
N PHE A 3 5.88 40.98 -5.54
CA PHE A 3 4.49 40.64 -5.22
C PHE A 3 4.26 39.13 -5.41
N PHE A 4 3.35 38.49 -4.67
CA PHE A 4 2.94 37.11 -4.95
C PHE A 4 1.76 37.07 -5.92
N GLN A 5 1.55 35.94 -6.62
CA GLN A 5 0.45 35.81 -7.61
C GLN A 5 -0.93 36.11 -6.98
N LYS A 6 -1.13 35.77 -5.70
CA LYS A 6 -2.34 36.10 -4.94
C LYS A 6 -2.54 37.60 -4.74
N GLU A 7 -1.46 38.36 -4.53
CA GLU A 7 -1.50 39.82 -4.35
C GLU A 7 -1.82 40.53 -5.67
N LEU A 8 -1.31 40.01 -6.80
CA LEU A 8 -1.63 40.53 -8.13
C LEU A 8 -3.11 40.29 -8.51
N VAL A 9 -3.69 39.16 -8.10
CA VAL A 9 -5.14 38.90 -8.28
C VAL A 9 -5.99 39.85 -7.45
N LEU A 10 -5.57 40.16 -6.21
CA LEU A 10 -6.24 41.15 -5.37
C LEU A 10 -6.15 42.56 -5.98
N LEU A 11 -4.97 42.95 -6.49
CA LEU A 11 -4.78 44.22 -7.18
C LEU A 11 -5.61 44.32 -8.47
N LEU A 12 -5.80 43.21 -9.19
CA LEU A 12 -6.68 43.17 -10.35
C LEU A 12 -8.13 43.45 -9.95
N ALA A 13 -8.60 42.88 -8.84
CA ALA A 13 -9.95 43.13 -8.32
C ALA A 13 -10.14 44.59 -7.87
N MET A 14 -9.08 45.23 -7.35
CA MET A 14 -9.09 46.62 -6.89
C MET A 14 -8.81 47.66 -8.00
N SER A 15 -8.52 47.21 -9.21
CA SER A 15 -8.17 48.11 -10.32
C SER A 15 -9.42 48.77 -10.92
N MET A 16 -9.39 50.10 -10.96
CA MET A 16 -10.53 50.94 -11.34
C MET A 16 -10.49 51.41 -12.80
N THR A 17 -9.33 51.27 -13.45
CA THR A 17 -9.12 51.73 -14.83
C THR A 17 -8.70 50.58 -15.74
N ARG A 18 -9.09 50.69 -17.02
CA ARG A 18 -8.75 49.69 -18.05
C ARG A 18 -7.23 49.48 -18.18
N ARG A 19 -6.46 50.56 -18.11
CA ARG A 19 -5.00 50.53 -18.22
C ARG A 19 -4.33 49.80 -17.05
N GLN A 20 -4.86 49.95 -15.83
CA GLN A 20 -4.36 49.21 -14.66
C GLN A 20 -4.68 47.71 -14.78
N ARG A 21 -5.88 47.35 -15.26
CA ARG A 21 -6.25 45.95 -15.53
C ARG A 21 -5.32 45.31 -16.54
N GLU A 22 -5.05 45.99 -17.64
CA GLU A 22 -4.18 45.49 -18.71
C GLU A 22 -2.75 45.24 -18.19
N ILE A 23 -2.19 46.16 -17.39
CA ILE A 23 -0.86 45.99 -16.79
C ILE A 23 -0.83 44.82 -15.81
N ILE A 24 -1.82 44.69 -14.94
CA ILE A 24 -1.86 43.61 -13.94
C ILE A 24 -2.08 42.24 -14.62
N LEU A 25 -2.90 42.18 -15.66
CA LEU A 25 -3.08 40.97 -16.47
C LEU A 25 -1.79 40.56 -17.20
N ALA A 26 -1.03 41.51 -17.74
CA ALA A 26 0.27 41.24 -18.34
C ALA A 26 1.27 40.69 -17.30
N LEU A 27 1.32 41.28 -16.11
CA LEU A 27 2.15 40.78 -15.00
C LEU A 27 1.73 39.40 -14.48
N LEU A 28 0.43 39.09 -14.50
CA LEU A 28 -0.08 37.76 -14.18
C LEU A 28 0.28 36.74 -15.27
N ALA A 29 0.20 37.13 -16.54
CA ALA A 29 0.55 36.29 -17.68
C ALA A 29 2.05 35.94 -17.71
N GLU A 30 2.92 36.90 -17.45
CA GLU A 30 4.38 36.67 -17.34
C GLU A 30 4.75 35.75 -16.17
N ARG A 31 3.88 35.65 -15.17
CA ARG A 31 4.08 34.82 -13.98
C ARG A 31 3.31 33.52 -14.00
N VAL A 32 2.68 33.19 -15.13
CA VAL A 32 2.17 31.83 -15.35
C VAL A 32 3.37 30.91 -15.35
N VAL A 33 3.55 30.19 -14.24
CA VAL A 33 4.46 29.05 -14.20
C VAL A 33 3.94 28.08 -15.26
N GLU A 34 4.69 27.91 -16.35
CA GLU A 34 4.39 26.86 -17.31
C GLU A 34 4.24 25.56 -16.54
N ARG A 35 3.13 24.85 -16.78
CA ARG A 35 2.93 23.55 -16.13
C ARG A 35 4.16 22.71 -16.47
N PRO A 36 4.86 22.14 -15.48
CA PRO A 36 5.97 21.27 -15.78
C PRO A 36 5.46 20.18 -16.72
N LEU A 37 6.18 19.96 -17.83
CA LEU A 37 5.89 18.84 -18.72
C LEU A 37 6.00 17.57 -17.87
N ILE A 38 4.86 16.95 -17.57
CA ILE A 38 4.83 15.65 -16.91
C ILE A 38 5.31 14.67 -17.96
N PRO A 39 6.50 14.06 -17.82
CA PRO A 39 6.98 13.14 -18.83
C PRO A 39 6.01 11.97 -18.89
N ALA A 40 5.68 11.52 -20.09
CA ALA A 40 4.81 10.38 -20.32
C ALA A 40 5.53 9.05 -20.01
N VAL A 41 6.08 8.93 -18.79
CA VAL A 41 6.70 7.71 -18.31
C VAL A 41 5.60 6.73 -18.00
N ARG A 42 5.55 5.64 -18.76
CA ARG A 42 4.68 4.50 -18.45
C ARG A 42 5.48 3.53 -17.60
N PHE A 43 4.89 3.07 -16.51
CA PHE A 43 5.44 1.95 -15.76
C PHE A 43 5.48 0.71 -16.66
N SER A 44 6.63 0.05 -16.73
CA SER A 44 6.80 -1.22 -17.43
C SER A 44 7.61 -2.15 -16.54
N ILE A 45 6.96 -3.21 -16.06
CA ILE A 45 7.62 -4.23 -15.25
C ILE A 45 8.64 -5.02 -16.07
N ASP A 46 8.45 -5.12 -17.39
CA ASP A 46 9.35 -5.81 -18.32
C ASP A 46 10.72 -5.14 -18.45
N ALA A 47 10.84 -3.87 -18.02
CA ALA A 47 12.12 -3.17 -17.97
C ALA A 47 12.92 -3.47 -16.68
N MET A 48 12.34 -4.19 -15.72
CA MET A 48 12.96 -4.54 -14.44
C MET A 48 13.66 -5.90 -14.54
N THR A 49 14.79 -6.05 -13.83
CA THR A 49 15.45 -7.34 -13.67
C THR A 49 14.79 -8.18 -12.57
N ASP A 50 14.83 -9.51 -12.69
CA ASP A 50 14.28 -10.39 -11.66
C ASP A 50 14.95 -10.20 -10.30
N ALA A 51 16.25 -9.86 -10.27
CA ALA A 51 16.96 -9.55 -9.04
C ALA A 51 16.36 -8.33 -8.32
N ASN A 52 16.01 -7.27 -9.05
CA ASN A 52 15.36 -6.10 -8.46
C ASN A 52 13.92 -6.42 -8.05
N ALA A 53 13.18 -7.18 -8.88
CA ALA A 53 11.82 -7.58 -8.58
C ALA A 53 11.74 -8.41 -7.28
N LEU A 54 12.67 -9.34 -7.06
CA LEU A 54 12.75 -10.14 -5.84
C LEU A 54 13.07 -9.30 -4.60
N LEU A 55 13.89 -8.26 -4.74
CA LEU A 55 14.22 -7.34 -3.65
C LEU A 55 13.00 -6.48 -3.26
N ASP A 56 12.33 -5.91 -4.25
CA ASP A 56 11.24 -4.95 -4.05
C ASP A 56 9.89 -5.62 -3.75
N TYR A 57 9.62 -6.78 -4.35
CA TYR A 57 8.30 -7.41 -4.37
C TYR A 57 8.27 -8.85 -3.85
N ARG A 58 9.43 -9.49 -3.62
CA ARG A 58 9.57 -10.93 -3.25
C ARG A 58 9.12 -11.93 -4.32
N PHE A 59 8.79 -11.44 -5.51
CA PHE A 59 8.45 -12.23 -6.68
C PHE A 59 9.30 -11.75 -7.86
N ASP A 60 9.65 -12.66 -8.76
CA ASP A 60 10.25 -12.32 -10.04
C ASP A 60 9.22 -11.67 -10.98
N VAL A 61 9.66 -11.14 -12.13
CA VAL A 61 8.77 -10.40 -13.04
C VAL A 61 7.63 -11.30 -13.54
N ALA A 62 7.93 -12.56 -13.85
CA ALA A 62 6.94 -13.55 -14.29
C ALA A 62 5.92 -13.85 -13.19
N GLY A 63 6.37 -14.08 -11.95
CA GLY A 63 5.52 -14.37 -10.81
C GLY A 63 4.58 -13.21 -10.46
N ILE A 64 5.01 -11.96 -10.62
CA ILE A 64 4.15 -10.79 -10.40
C ILE A 64 2.98 -10.77 -11.41
N LYS A 65 3.28 -11.03 -12.69
CA LYS A 65 2.28 -11.09 -13.76
C LYS A 65 1.31 -12.26 -13.56
N GLU A 66 1.85 -13.43 -13.24
CA GLU A 66 1.06 -14.63 -12.97
C GLU A 66 0.14 -14.41 -11.76
N LEU A 67 0.66 -13.84 -10.67
CA LEU A 67 -0.11 -13.56 -9.47
C LEU A 67 -1.29 -12.62 -9.77
N GLY A 68 -1.07 -11.54 -10.51
CA GLY A 68 -2.16 -10.66 -10.92
C GLY A 68 -3.23 -11.36 -11.76
N PHE A 69 -2.82 -12.28 -12.63
CA PHE A 69 -3.73 -13.08 -13.44
C PHE A 69 -4.55 -14.07 -12.60
N VAL A 70 -3.89 -14.84 -11.73
CA VAL A 70 -4.52 -15.86 -10.88
C VAL A 70 -5.44 -15.24 -9.83
N LEU A 71 -5.07 -14.07 -9.28
CA LEU A 71 -5.95 -13.29 -8.40
C LEU A 71 -7.15 -12.70 -9.14
N GLY A 72 -7.17 -12.78 -10.47
CA GLY A 72 -8.29 -12.40 -11.32
C GLY A 72 -8.49 -10.90 -11.46
N LEU A 73 -7.44 -10.11 -11.25
CA LEU A 73 -7.49 -8.67 -11.46
C LEU A 73 -7.76 -8.35 -12.94
N SER A 74 -8.50 -7.28 -13.21
CA SER A 74 -8.70 -6.82 -14.59
C SER A 74 -7.38 -6.36 -15.21
N ALA A 75 -7.21 -6.49 -16.54
CA ALA A 75 -5.99 -6.04 -17.22
C ALA A 75 -5.74 -4.53 -17.05
N VAL A 76 -6.83 -3.77 -16.91
CA VAL A 76 -6.83 -2.35 -16.57
C VAL A 76 -7.80 -2.15 -15.41
N ILE A 77 -7.33 -1.53 -14.35
CA ILE A 77 -8.10 -1.19 -13.15
C ILE A 77 -8.40 0.31 -13.21
N VAL A 78 -9.67 0.66 -13.03
CA VAL A 78 -10.13 2.05 -13.03
C VAL A 78 -10.45 2.46 -11.61
N ILE A 79 -9.71 3.43 -11.10
CA ILE A 79 -9.78 3.84 -9.69
C ILE A 79 -10.83 4.94 -9.53
N GLU A 80 -11.28 5.21 -8.30
CA GLU A 80 -12.24 6.26 -7.96
C GLU A 80 -11.91 7.64 -8.57
N THR A 81 -10.62 7.95 -8.69
CA THR A 81 -10.12 9.20 -9.32
C THR A 81 -10.21 9.20 -10.84
N ARG A 82 -10.82 8.16 -11.43
CA ARG A 82 -10.90 7.86 -12.87
C ARG A 82 -9.55 7.65 -13.55
N ASN A 83 -8.51 7.45 -12.77
CA ASN A 83 -7.20 7.04 -13.28
C ASN A 83 -7.23 5.56 -13.66
N ARG A 84 -6.54 5.25 -14.75
CA ARG A 84 -6.40 3.88 -15.27
C ARG A 84 -5.01 3.37 -14.90
N VAL A 85 -4.96 2.22 -14.26
CA VAL A 85 -3.72 1.55 -13.82
C VAL A 85 -3.68 0.16 -14.44
N HIS A 86 -2.54 -0.25 -14.97
CA HIS A 86 -2.39 -1.60 -15.51
C HIS A 86 -2.32 -2.62 -14.37
N ARG A 87 -2.76 -3.87 -14.64
CA ARG A 87 -2.70 -4.96 -13.66
C ARG A 87 -1.33 -5.09 -13.00
N ASP A 88 -0.27 -5.12 -13.81
CA ASP A 88 1.09 -5.36 -13.34
C ASP A 88 1.57 -4.21 -12.44
N GLU A 89 1.24 -2.97 -12.82
CA GLU A 89 1.51 -1.78 -12.01
C GLU A 89 0.76 -1.82 -10.67
N ALA A 90 -0.53 -2.19 -10.70
CA ALA A 90 -1.32 -2.37 -9.49
C ALA A 90 -0.76 -3.46 -8.58
N MET A 91 -0.29 -4.57 -9.15
CA MET A 91 0.36 -5.64 -8.39
C MET A 91 1.67 -5.19 -7.76
N CYS A 92 2.54 -4.49 -8.50
CA CYS A 92 3.77 -3.93 -7.94
C CYS A 92 3.49 -2.94 -6.81
N ILE A 93 2.45 -2.12 -6.92
CA ILE A 93 2.02 -1.19 -5.86
C ILE A 93 1.59 -1.96 -4.60
N VAL A 94 0.80 -3.03 -4.75
CA VAL A 94 0.34 -3.85 -3.62
C VAL A 94 1.52 -4.61 -3.00
N LEU A 95 2.29 -5.33 -3.81
CA LEU A 95 3.42 -6.14 -3.34
C LEU A 95 4.46 -5.28 -2.64
N GLY A 96 4.87 -4.15 -3.24
CA GLY A 96 5.86 -3.26 -2.64
C GLY A 96 5.46 -2.72 -1.26
N ARG A 97 4.15 -2.63 -0.98
CA ARG A 97 3.63 -2.27 0.35
C ARG A 97 3.63 -3.43 1.33
N LEU A 98 3.45 -4.66 0.85
CA LEU A 98 3.51 -5.87 1.68
C LEU A 98 4.97 -6.24 2.02
N THR A 99 5.95 -5.84 1.19
CA THR A 99 7.36 -6.20 1.39
C THR A 99 8.04 -5.47 2.56
N PHE A 100 7.61 -4.24 2.89
CA PHE A 100 8.27 -3.44 3.93
C PHE A 100 7.34 -2.38 4.54
N PRO A 101 7.51 -1.99 5.82
CA PRO A 101 6.81 -0.85 6.42
C PRO A 101 7.23 0.49 5.78
N ILE A 102 6.61 0.86 4.65
CA ILE A 102 6.88 2.13 3.96
C ILE A 102 5.83 3.20 4.28
N THR A 103 6.31 4.34 4.79
CA THR A 103 5.59 5.62 4.82
C THR A 103 5.66 6.23 3.43
N ILE A 104 4.55 6.30 2.69
CA ILE A 104 4.48 7.19 1.52
C ILE A 104 3.08 7.81 1.47
N PRO A 105 2.94 9.15 1.43
CA PRO A 105 1.66 9.86 1.46
C PRO A 105 0.85 9.78 0.15
N LEU A 106 1.26 8.96 -0.81
CA LEU A 106 0.77 9.00 -2.17
C LEU A 106 0.16 7.66 -2.55
N VAL A 107 -1.11 7.47 -2.22
CA VAL A 107 -2.17 7.04 -3.15
C VAL A 107 -3.37 6.47 -2.39
N ARG A 108 -4.52 7.17 -2.47
CA ARG A 108 -5.87 6.62 -2.20
C ARG A 108 -6.22 5.39 -3.08
N ASN A 109 -5.35 5.08 -4.06
CA ASN A 109 -5.52 4.05 -5.08
C ASN A 109 -5.32 2.61 -4.55
N LEU A 110 -4.63 2.44 -3.42
CA LEU A 110 -4.37 1.14 -2.79
C LEU A 110 -5.62 0.49 -2.20
N SER A 111 -6.47 1.31 -1.57
CA SER A 111 -7.71 0.82 -0.98
C SER A 111 -8.56 0.10 -2.02
N HIS A 112 -8.57 0.57 -3.26
CA HIS A 112 -9.37 -0.05 -4.31
C HIS A 112 -8.92 -1.48 -4.65
N VAL A 113 -7.64 -1.70 -4.94
CA VAL A 113 -7.13 -3.03 -5.32
C VAL A 113 -7.17 -3.99 -4.13
N ILE A 114 -6.82 -3.53 -2.92
CA ILE A 114 -6.89 -4.36 -1.71
C ILE A 114 -8.34 -4.73 -1.39
N ASN A 115 -9.28 -3.78 -1.51
CA ASN A 115 -10.71 -4.06 -1.30
C ASN A 115 -11.23 -5.04 -2.36
N GLU A 116 -10.87 -4.87 -3.64
CA GLU A 116 -11.28 -5.82 -4.70
C GLU A 116 -10.76 -7.24 -4.41
N LEU A 117 -9.50 -7.36 -3.97
CA LEU A 117 -8.94 -8.64 -3.55
C LEU A 117 -9.64 -9.21 -2.32
N TYR A 118 -9.98 -8.37 -1.34
CA TYR A 118 -10.69 -8.79 -0.13
C TYR A 118 -12.14 -9.22 -0.43
N ASP A 119 -12.84 -8.50 -1.29
CA ASP A 119 -14.21 -8.84 -1.70
C ASP A 119 -14.25 -10.19 -2.42
N ARG A 120 -13.22 -10.50 -3.21
CA ARG A 120 -13.13 -11.75 -3.96
C ARG A 120 -12.58 -12.92 -3.15
N TRP A 121 -11.54 -12.67 -2.35
CA TRP A 121 -10.73 -13.71 -1.71
C TRP A 121 -10.75 -13.65 -0.19
N GLY A 122 -11.56 -12.78 0.43
CA GLY A 122 -11.57 -12.53 1.87
C GLY A 122 -11.74 -13.81 2.71
N SER A 123 -12.54 -14.76 2.24
CA SER A 123 -12.70 -16.07 2.91
C SER A 123 -11.39 -16.87 2.96
N LEU A 124 -10.59 -16.84 1.88
CA LEU A 124 -9.27 -17.49 1.81
C LEU A 124 -8.20 -16.71 2.58
N LEU A 125 -8.23 -15.37 2.50
CA LEU A 125 -7.30 -14.48 3.18
C LEU A 125 -7.47 -14.50 4.71
N TYR A 126 -8.70 -14.71 5.17
CA TYR A 126 -9.01 -14.82 6.61
C TYR A 126 -8.61 -16.18 7.18
N LEU A 127 -9.04 -17.28 6.53
CA LEU A 127 -8.62 -18.64 6.87
C LEU A 127 -8.80 -19.56 5.67
N ASN A 128 -7.68 -19.98 5.07
CA ASN A 128 -7.71 -20.98 4.01
C ASN A 128 -7.93 -22.39 4.59
N LYS A 129 -9.21 -22.72 4.86
CA LYS A 129 -9.62 -24.02 5.41
C LYS A 129 -9.19 -25.20 4.53
N LYS A 130 -9.19 -25.02 3.21
CA LYS A 130 -8.83 -26.08 2.25
C LYS A 130 -7.34 -26.41 2.35
N LEU A 131 -6.48 -25.38 2.32
CA LEU A 131 -5.04 -25.56 2.47
C LEU A 131 -4.69 -26.15 3.84
N LEU A 132 -5.34 -25.64 4.89
CA LEU A 132 -5.14 -26.15 6.24
C LEU A 132 -5.52 -27.64 6.35
N ALA A 133 -6.68 -28.05 5.84
CA ALA A 133 -7.11 -29.44 5.85
C ALA A 133 -6.17 -30.34 5.03
N GLN A 134 -5.66 -29.86 3.89
CA GLN A 134 -4.74 -30.61 3.04
C GLN A 134 -3.38 -30.85 3.69
N ASN A 135 -2.90 -29.91 4.50
CA ASN A 135 -1.57 -29.98 5.12
C ASN A 135 -1.59 -30.38 6.60
N MET A 136 -2.76 -30.61 7.19
CA MET A 136 -2.92 -30.80 8.65
C MET A 136 -2.06 -31.94 9.19
N ASP A 137 -2.11 -33.11 8.56
CA ASP A 137 -1.33 -34.28 8.98
C ASP A 137 0.17 -34.00 8.88
N ARG A 138 0.61 -33.39 7.77
CA ARG A 138 2.01 -32.97 7.58
C ARG A 138 2.47 -32.00 8.66
N TYR A 139 1.61 -31.08 9.10
CA TYR A 139 1.94 -30.14 10.17
C TYR A 139 2.04 -30.85 11.53
N CYS A 140 1.10 -31.73 11.87
CA CYS A 140 1.14 -32.55 13.08
C CYS A 140 2.40 -33.42 13.15
N ASP A 141 2.75 -34.08 12.05
CA ASP A 141 3.94 -34.93 11.95
C ASP A 141 5.22 -34.12 12.14
N ALA A 142 5.34 -32.96 11.49
CA ALA A 142 6.50 -32.09 11.61
C ALA A 142 6.70 -31.58 13.05
N VAL A 143 5.61 -31.27 13.75
CA VAL A 143 5.66 -30.81 15.15
C VAL A 143 6.01 -31.96 16.10
N THR A 144 5.43 -33.14 15.89
CA THR A 144 5.73 -34.34 16.66
C THR A 144 7.19 -34.77 16.48
N ALA A 145 7.69 -34.77 15.24
CA ALA A 145 9.08 -35.08 14.93
C ALA A 145 10.09 -34.12 15.61
N LYS A 146 9.68 -32.87 15.89
CA LYS A 146 10.47 -31.90 16.64
C LYS A 146 10.46 -32.14 18.16
N GLY A 147 9.69 -33.12 18.64
CA GLY A 147 9.62 -33.52 20.04
C GLY A 147 8.41 -32.98 20.80
N ALA A 148 7.35 -32.57 20.11
CA ALA A 148 6.12 -32.18 20.79
C ALA A 148 5.50 -33.39 21.54
N PRO A 149 4.99 -33.20 22.78
CA PRO A 149 4.40 -34.27 23.56
C PRO A 149 3.02 -34.72 23.05
N LEU A 150 2.39 -33.91 22.20
CA LEU A 150 1.06 -34.15 21.63
C LEU A 150 1.19 -34.34 20.12
N SER A 151 0.53 -35.37 19.59
CA SER A 151 0.55 -35.71 18.16
C SER A 151 -0.42 -34.92 17.30
N ASN A 152 -1.27 -34.08 17.91
CA ASN A 152 -2.35 -33.34 17.24
C ASN A 152 -2.10 -31.82 17.20
N VAL A 153 -0.87 -31.37 17.38
CA VAL A 153 -0.51 -29.95 17.32
C VAL A 153 -0.05 -29.60 15.90
N PHE A 154 -0.81 -28.74 15.22
CA PHE A 154 -0.53 -28.35 13.83
C PHE A 154 -0.05 -26.90 13.66
N GLY A 155 0.03 -26.11 14.73
CA GLY A 155 0.37 -24.70 14.64
C GLY A 155 0.55 -24.05 16.01
N PHE A 156 1.12 -22.84 15.99
CA PHE A 156 1.50 -22.12 17.21
C PHE A 156 0.96 -20.70 17.20
N ILE A 157 0.52 -20.23 18.36
CA ILE A 157 0.14 -18.83 18.55
C ILE A 157 1.44 -18.01 18.59
N ASN A 158 1.58 -17.11 17.62
CA ASN A 158 2.67 -16.15 17.57
C ASN A 158 2.13 -14.72 17.72
N GLY A 159 2.72 -13.96 18.63
CA GLY A 159 2.49 -12.53 18.77
C GLY A 159 3.39 -11.77 17.80
N THR A 160 3.08 -11.83 16.50
CA THR A 160 3.88 -11.12 15.50
C THR A 160 3.56 -9.64 15.54
N LYS A 161 4.59 -8.81 15.56
CA LYS A 161 4.47 -7.36 15.42
C LYS A 161 4.74 -7.00 13.97
N LEU A 162 3.71 -6.57 13.23
CA LEU A 162 3.93 -5.99 11.91
C LEU A 162 4.30 -4.53 12.10
N GLN A 163 5.54 -4.20 11.79
CA GLN A 163 5.96 -2.80 11.78
C GLN A 163 5.07 -1.99 10.85
N THR A 164 4.75 -0.78 11.27
CA THR A 164 4.06 0.20 10.45
C THR A 164 4.89 1.48 10.42
N CYS A 165 4.64 2.30 9.43
CA CYS A 165 5.10 3.68 9.48
C CYS A 165 4.50 4.42 10.68
N ARG A 166 5.17 5.50 11.11
CA ARG A 166 4.63 6.44 12.09
C ARG A 166 3.42 7.15 11.48
N ILE A 167 2.24 6.93 12.02
CA ILE A 167 1.02 7.64 11.60
C ILE A 167 1.13 9.08 12.13
N SER A 168 1.03 10.06 11.23
CA SER A 168 0.94 11.48 11.61
C SER A 168 -0.42 11.77 12.24
N SER A 169 -0.46 12.63 13.25
CA SER A 169 -1.74 13.13 13.78
C SER A 169 -2.47 13.89 12.67
N THR A 170 -3.65 13.40 12.29
CA THR A 170 -4.58 14.21 11.50
C THR A 170 -5.10 15.34 12.38
N GLY A 171 -5.32 16.53 11.81
CA GLY A 171 -5.82 17.71 12.53
C GLY A 171 -7.22 17.54 13.16
N THR A 172 -7.79 16.35 13.10
CA THR A 172 -9.05 15.92 13.70
C THR A 172 -8.94 15.55 15.19
N GLY A 173 -7.72 15.55 15.76
CA GLY A 173 -7.50 15.23 17.18
C GLY A 173 -7.45 13.73 17.50
N GLU A 174 -7.67 12.86 16.51
CA GLU A 174 -7.51 11.41 16.66
C GLU A 174 -6.03 11.02 16.66
N ASN A 175 -5.52 10.63 17.82
CA ASN A 175 -4.12 10.21 17.98
C ASN A 175 -3.99 8.68 17.82
N LEU A 176 -4.22 8.20 16.60
CA LEU A 176 -4.02 6.78 16.23
C LEU A 176 -2.54 6.35 16.39
N GLN A 177 -1.62 7.31 16.44
CA GLN A 177 -0.20 7.06 16.66
C GLN A 177 0.07 6.32 17.98
N ARG A 178 -0.65 6.66 19.05
CA ARG A 178 -0.51 5.99 20.36
C ARG A 178 -0.99 4.54 20.32
N GLN A 179 -2.04 4.25 19.54
CA GLN A 179 -2.63 2.91 19.47
C GLN A 179 -1.68 1.90 18.82
N VAL A 180 -0.92 2.34 17.81
CA VAL A 180 0.04 1.48 17.10
C VAL A 180 1.45 1.56 17.66
N TYR A 181 1.73 2.35 18.70
CA TYR A 181 3.08 2.44 19.25
C TYR A 181 3.32 1.37 20.33
N SER A 182 4.28 0.48 20.09
CA SER A 182 4.73 -0.47 21.10
C SER A 182 5.87 0.13 21.93
N GLY A 183 5.56 0.55 23.16
CA GLY A 183 6.57 1.10 24.08
C GLY A 183 7.71 0.12 24.41
N HIS A 184 7.41 -1.18 24.50
CA HIS A 184 8.40 -2.22 24.79
C HIS A 184 9.46 -2.34 23.68
N ASN A 185 9.04 -2.34 22.41
CA ASN A 185 9.97 -2.45 21.27
C ASN A 185 10.41 -1.08 20.73
N ARG A 186 9.82 0.02 21.22
CA ARG A 186 10.03 1.40 20.75
C ARG A 186 9.82 1.57 19.24
N ILE A 187 8.84 0.86 18.68
CA ILE A 187 8.47 0.90 17.26
C ILE A 187 6.97 1.10 17.09
N HIS A 188 6.55 1.67 15.95
CA HIS A 188 5.17 1.63 15.51
C HIS A 188 4.91 0.28 14.84
N CYS A 189 3.91 -0.45 15.32
CA CYS A 189 3.53 -1.75 14.82
C CYS A 189 2.08 -2.10 15.15
N LEU A 190 1.44 -2.88 14.27
CA LEU A 190 0.21 -3.59 14.58
C LEU A 190 0.56 -4.81 15.42
N ASN A 191 -0.07 -4.92 16.58
CA ASN A 191 0.02 -6.09 17.43
C ASN A 191 -1.18 -6.97 17.15
N TYR A 192 -0.94 -8.19 16.69
CA TYR A 192 -1.99 -9.19 16.50
C TYR A 192 -1.50 -10.53 17.03
N GLN A 193 -2.45 -11.37 17.41
CA GLN A 193 -2.17 -12.78 17.69
C GLN A 193 -2.51 -13.57 16.44
N ALA A 194 -1.55 -14.32 15.92
CA ALA A 194 -1.74 -15.15 14.76
C ALA A 194 -1.43 -16.60 15.06
N VAL A 195 -2.12 -17.52 14.40
CA VAL A 195 -1.73 -18.93 14.37
C VAL A 195 -0.83 -19.13 13.15
N THR A 196 0.39 -19.58 13.38
CA THR A 196 1.36 -19.86 12.30
C THR A 196 1.57 -21.37 12.17
N ALA A 197 1.52 -21.87 10.94
CA ALA A 197 1.80 -23.26 10.62
C ALA A 197 3.33 -23.53 10.54
N PRO A 198 3.76 -24.80 10.63
CA PRO A 198 5.17 -25.19 10.52
C PRO A 198 5.89 -24.79 9.23
N ASP A 199 5.16 -24.51 8.15
CA ASP A 199 5.69 -24.01 6.88
C ASP A 199 5.87 -22.48 6.83
N GLY A 200 5.54 -21.79 7.93
CA GLY A 200 5.66 -20.34 8.05
C GLY A 200 4.43 -19.57 7.57
N ILE A 201 3.37 -20.24 7.10
CA ILE A 201 2.13 -19.58 6.68
C ILE A 201 1.34 -19.14 7.91
N CYS A 202 0.90 -17.88 7.91
CA CYS A 202 -0.08 -17.38 8.88
C CYS A 202 -1.47 -17.90 8.52
N LEU A 203 -2.02 -18.80 9.34
CA LEU A 203 -3.31 -19.44 9.09
C LEU A 203 -4.48 -18.52 9.41
N HIS A 204 -4.37 -17.74 10.48
CA HIS A 204 -5.43 -16.89 10.99
C HIS A 204 -4.86 -15.82 11.93
N PHE A 205 -5.49 -14.65 12.00
CA PHE A 205 -5.11 -13.58 12.92
C PHE A 205 -6.32 -12.97 13.65
N TRP A 206 -6.10 -12.60 14.92
CA TRP A 206 -7.01 -11.77 15.71
C TRP A 206 -6.36 -10.42 15.99
N PRO A 207 -7.02 -9.30 15.63
CA PRO A 207 -6.62 -7.99 16.11
C PRO A 207 -6.77 -7.93 17.64
N ARG A 208 -5.79 -7.32 18.32
CA ARG A 208 -5.85 -7.03 19.75
C ARG A 208 -6.39 -5.64 20.02
#